data_AF-A0A2U1S8P4-F1
#
_entry.id   AF-A0A2U1S8P4-F1
#
_cell.length_a   1.000
_cell.length_b   1.000
_cell.length_c   1.000
_cell.angle_alpha   90.00
_cell.angle_beta   90.00
_cell.angle_gamma   90.00
#
_symmetry.space_group_name_H-M   'P 1'
#
loop_
_entity.id
_entity.type
_entity.pdbx_description
1 polymer ?
#
loop_
_entity_poly.entity_id
_entity_poly.type
_entity_poly.pdbx_seq_one_letter_code
_entity_poly.pdbx_strand_id
1 'polypeptide(L)' 'MAVEPHKHCPICGTPIPLNELVCSPDCQKIWNQRLAQQKKSRYGLLAVIIIFVIVWYLFSFVL' A
#
# COMPACT_ATOMS: atom_id res chain seq x y z
N MET A 1 34.38 -8.12 11.53
CA MET A 1 33.39 -9.00 10.88
C MET A 1 32.43 -8.08 10.15
N ALA A 2 32.48 -8.04 8.81
CA ALA A 2 31.54 -7.21 8.05
C ALA A 2 30.19 -7.94 8.06
N VAL A 3 29.20 -7.37 8.75
CA VAL A 3 27.83 -7.89 8.71
C VAL A 3 27.30 -7.55 7.33
N GLU A 4 26.99 -8.56 6.53
CA GLU A 4 26.38 -8.36 5.23
C GLU A 4 25.07 -7.59 5.41
N PRO A 5 24.84 -6.53 4.61
CA PRO A 5 23.70 -5.68 4.83
C PRO A 5 22.43 -6.49 4.53
N HIS A 6 21.58 -6.58 5.54
CA HIS A 6 20.32 -7.33 5.51
C HIS A 6 19.19 -6.40 5.96
N LYS A 7 17.98 -6.70 5.51
CA LYS A 7 16.77 -6.05 6.00
C LYS A 7 15.88 -7.09 6.67
N HIS A 8 14.90 -6.65 7.43
CA HIS A 8 13.96 -7.56 8.09
C HIS A 8 12.69 -7.68 7.23
N CYS A 9 12.15 -8.89 7.14
CA CYS A 9 10.89 -9.12 6.44
C CYS A 9 9.77 -8.29 7.09
N PRO A 10 8.99 -7.51 6.31
CA PRO A 10 7.96 -6.61 6.84
C PRO A 10 6.72 -7.33 7.38
N ILE A 11 6.67 -8.66 7.27
CA ILE A 11 5.57 -9.50 7.77
C ILE A 11 5.98 -10.22 9.06
N CYS A 12 7.13 -10.91 9.02
CA CYS A 12 7.55 -11.89 10.03
C CYS A 12 8.74 -11.39 10.88
N GLY A 13 9.48 -10.38 10.42
CA GLY A 13 10.69 -9.87 11.08
C GLY A 13 11.96 -10.69 10.80
N THR A 14 11.88 -11.83 10.10
CA THR A 14 13.07 -12.63 9.74
C THR A 14 14.06 -11.82 8.89
N PRO A 15 15.38 -11.88 9.17
CA PRO A 15 16.38 -11.23 8.33
C PRO A 15 16.38 -11.84 6.92
N ILE A 16 16.33 -10.97 5.91
CA ILE A 16 16.33 -11.30 4.49
C ILE A 16 17.40 -10.45 3.78
N PRO A 17 18.00 -10.98 2.70
CA PRO A 17 18.92 -10.21 1.88
C PRO A 17 18.20 -9.03 1.19
N LEU A 18 18.95 -8.01 0.78
CA LEU A 18 18.36 -6.79 0.19
C LEU A 18 17.61 -7.02 -1.13
N ASN A 19 17.97 -8.07 -1.87
CA ASN A 19 17.38 -8.46 -3.14
C ASN A 19 16.00 -9.14 -3.00
N GLU A 20 15.63 -9.59 -1.81
CA GLU A 20 14.36 -10.27 -1.56
C GLU A 20 13.33 -9.32 -0.93
N LEU A 21 12.04 -9.58 -1.15
CA LEU A 21 10.96 -8.73 -0.61
C LEU A 21 10.42 -9.28 0.72
N VAL A 22 10.36 -10.60 0.87
CA VAL A 22 9.75 -11.30 2.02
C VAL A 22 10.46 -12.62 2.31
N CYS A 23 10.30 -13.14 3.53
CA CYS A 23 10.99 -14.33 4.05
C CYS A 23 10.46 -15.67 3.51
N SER A 24 9.21 -15.75 3.03
CA SER A 24 8.57 -17.03 2.66
C SER A 24 7.34 -16.86 1.75
N PRO A 25 6.85 -17.93 1.11
CA PRO A 25 5.61 -17.91 0.32
C PRO A 25 4.38 -17.48 1.13
N ASP A 26 4.31 -17.84 2.41
CA ASP A 26 3.22 -17.41 3.30
C ASP A 26 3.25 -15.90 3.54
N CYS A 27 4.45 -15.35 3.75
CA CYS A 27 4.63 -13.91 3.87
C CYS A 27 4.31 -13.19 2.55
N GLN A 28 4.62 -13.80 1.40
CA GLN A 28 4.25 -13.27 0.09
C GLN A 28 2.73 -13.20 -0.08
N LYS A 29 1.99 -14.20 0.40
CA LYS A 29 0.51 -14.20 0.36
C LYS A 29 -0.06 -13.02 1.16
N ILE A 30 0.42 -12.80 2.38
CA ILE A 30 -0.01 -11.68 3.24
C ILE A 30 0.38 -10.35 2.60
N TRP A 31 1.60 -10.24 2.05
CA TRP A 31 2.07 -9.06 1.35
C TRP A 31 1.17 -8.71 0.17
N ASN A 32 0.83 -9.69 -0.66
CA ASN A 32 -0.07 -9.52 -1.81
C ASN A 32 -1.48 -9.09 -1.36
N GLN A 33 -1.99 -9.64 -0.25
CA GLN A 33 -3.26 -9.19 0.33
C GLN A 33 -3.21 -7.73 0.78
N ARG A 34 -2.14 -7.32 1.47
CA ARG A 34 -1.93 -5.91 1.87
C ARG A 34 -1.85 -4.98 0.64
N LEU A 35 -1.14 -5.38 -0.40
CA LEU A 35 -1.07 -4.63 -1.66
C LEU A 35 -2.45 -4.49 -2.32
N ALA A 36 -3.25 -5.55 -2.34
CA ALA A 36 -4.61 -5.51 -2.89
C ALA A 36 -5.53 -4.56 -2.08
N GLN A 37 -5.43 -4.58 -0.75
CA GLN A 37 -6.18 -3.68 0.12
C GLN A 37 -5.79 -2.20 -0.07
N GLN A 38 -4.48 -1.92 -0.17
CA GLN A 38 -3.95 -0.58 -0.43
C GLN A 38 -4.48 0.00 -1.76
N LYS A 39 -4.52 -0.83 -2.81
CA LYS A 39 -5.10 -0.41 -4.12
C LYS A 39 -6.57 -0.02 -3.97
N LYS A 40 -7.38 -0.84 -3.29
CA LYS A 40 -8.81 -0.55 -3.09
C LYS A 40 -9.04 0.74 -2.29
N SER A 41 -8.28 0.95 -1.21
CA SER A 41 -8.38 2.15 -0.37
C SER A 41 -8.06 3.43 -1.17
N ARG A 42 -7.03 3.40 -2.02
CA ARG A 42 -6.66 4.53 -2.89
C ARG A 42 -7.78 4.92 -3.85
N TYR A 43 -8.43 3.95 -4.50
CA TYR A 43 -9.55 4.23 -5.40
C TYR A 43 -10.77 4.80 -4.66
N GLY A 44 -11.08 4.29 -3.45
CA GLY A 44 -12.16 4.81 -2.63
C GLY A 44 -11.95 6.28 -2.24
N LEU A 45 -10.74 6.63 -1.78
CA LEU A 45 -10.39 8.00 -1.43
C LEU A 45 -10.47 8.94 -2.64
N LEU A 46 -9.97 8.50 -3.80
CA LEU A 46 -10.04 9.28 -5.04
C LEU A 46 -11.50 9.54 -5.46
N ALA A 47 -12.38 8.54 -5.37
CA ALA A 47 -13.80 8.67 -5.70
C ALA A 47 -14.49 9.70 -4.79
N VAL A 48 -14.22 9.66 -3.47
CA VAL A 48 -14.77 10.63 -2.51
C VAL A 48 -14.32 12.05 -2.85
N ILE A 49 -13.03 12.25 -3.17
CA ILE A 49 -12.50 13.57 -3.55
C ILE A 49 -13.18 14.08 -4.83
N ILE A 50 -13.32 13.23 -5.85
CA ILE A 50 -13.97 13.62 -7.11
C ILE A 50 -15.43 14.03 -6.87
N ILE A 51 -16.18 13.23 -6.11
CA ILE A 51 -17.58 13.54 -5.77
C ILE A 51 -17.66 14.87 -5.03
N PHE A 52 -16.78 15.09 -4.04
CA PHE A 52 -16.74 16.33 -3.30
C PHE A 52 -16.49 17.55 -4.19
N VAL A 53 -15.52 17.47 -5.11
CA VAL A 53 -15.22 18.55 -6.06
C VAL A 53 -16.39 18.82 -7.00
N ILE A 54 -17.07 17.78 -7.49
CA ILE A 54 -18.24 17.93 -8.36
C ILE A 54 -19.38 18.62 -7.62
N VAL A 55 -19.71 18.15 -6.41
CA VAL A 55 -20.78 18.75 -5.58
C VAL A 55 -20.45 20.22 -5.27
N TRP A 56 -19.21 20.49 -4.88
CA TRP A 56 -18.75 21.86 -4.59
C TRP A 56 -18.82 22.78 -5.82
N TYR A 57 -18.42 22.27 -7.00
CA TYR A 57 -18.52 23.01 -8.26
C TYR A 57 -19.97 23.30 -8.63
N LEU A 58 -20.86 22.31 -8.56
CA LEU A 58 -22.29 22.50 -8.82
C LEU A 58 -22.89 23.54 -7.89
N PHE A 59 -22.56 23.49 -6.60
CA PHE A 59 -23.07 24.45 -5.63
C PHE A 59 -22.52 25.88 -5.84
N SER A 60 -21.27 26.02 -6.30
CA SER A 60 -20.62 27.33 -6.44
C SER A 60 -20.89 28.02 -7.77
N PHE A 61 -21.16 27.26 -8.85
CA PHE A 61 -21.29 27.81 -10.21
C PHE A 61 -22.69 27.67 -10.81
N VAL A 62 -23.53 26.74 -10.34
CA VAL A 62 -24.86 26.49 -10.91
C VAL A 62 -25.99 27.06 -10.04
N LEU A 63 -25.78 27.15 -8.72
CA LEU A 63 -26.72 27.71 -7.76
C LEU A 63 -26.42 29.19 -7.47
#